data_AF-A0A3D5QBH8-F1
#
_entry.id   AF-A0A3D5QBH8-F1
#
_cell.length_a   1.000
_cell.length_b   1.000
_cell.length_c   1.000
_cell.angle_alpha   90.00
_cell.angle_beta   90.00
_cell.angle_gamma   90.00
#
_symmetry.space_group_name_H-M   'P 1'
#
loop_
_entity.id
_entity.type
_entity.pdbx_description
1 polymer ?
#
loop_
_entity_poly.entity_id
_entity_poly.type
_entity_poly.pdbx_seq_one_letter_code
_entity_poly.pdbx_strand_id
1 'polypeptide(L)'
;MHAEEEHIVEFKVLFKVLIALFMLTGLTVLAGSVDLGYFSVAVALLIATAKASLVVFFFMHLKYEGGLFKIMVLLAFVILAIFIGFTFFDVAFRTN
;
A
#
# COMPACT_ATOMS: atom_id res chain seq x y z
N MET A 1 26.99 14.80 31.12
CA MET A 1 26.75 15.07 29.69
C MET A 1 26.21 13.78 29.09
N HIS A 2 24.88 13.64 29.03
CA HIS A 2 24.24 12.45 28.49
C HIS A 2 24.20 12.59 26.98
N ALA A 3 25.03 11.80 26.29
CA ALA A 3 24.91 11.59 24.87
C ALA A 3 23.67 10.70 24.65
N GLU A 4 22.51 11.33 24.46
CA GLU A 4 21.41 10.68 23.75
C GLU A 4 21.85 10.55 22.30
N GLU A 5 22.47 9.43 21.97
CA GLU A 5 22.45 8.93 20.60
C GLU A 5 21.04 8.45 20.32
N GLU A 6 20.16 9.42 20.11
CA GLU A 6 18.83 9.26 19.56
C GLU A 6 19.02 8.57 18.22
N HIS A 7 18.82 7.25 18.17
CA HIS A 7 18.90 6.45 16.96
C HIS A 7 17.65 6.71 16.11
N ILE A 8 17.44 7.98 15.76
CA ILE A 8 16.43 8.47 14.83
C ILE A 8 16.65 7.69 13.54
N VAL A 9 15.68 6.81 13.24
CA VAL A 9 15.53 6.11 11.97
C VAL A 9 16.08 6.99 10.86
N GLU A 10 17.15 6.53 10.19
CA GLU A 10 17.93 7.35 9.25
C GLU A 10 16.96 8.12 8.35
N PHE A 11 16.87 9.45 8.51
CA PHE A 11 15.98 10.30 7.72
C PHE A 11 16.15 10.05 6.20
N LYS A 12 17.34 9.60 5.80
CA LYS A 12 17.65 9.12 4.45
C LYS A 12 16.75 7.97 3.98
N VAL A 13 16.40 7.02 4.84
CA VAL A 13 15.50 5.90 4.51
C VAL A 13 14.09 6.42 4.26
N LEU A 14 13.55 7.25 5.16
CA LEU A 14 12.23 7.86 4.97
C LEU A 14 12.17 8.71 3.69
N PHE A 15 13.23 9.49 3.42
CA PHE A 15 13.30 10.34 2.23
C PHE A 15 13.37 9.53 0.92
N LYS A 16 14.10 8.41 0.90
CA LYS A 16 14.11 7.48 -0.25
C LYS A 16 12.73 6.88 -0.50
N VAL A 17 12.02 6.48 0.55
CA VAL A 17 10.67 5.91 0.43
C VAL A 17 9.68 6.97 -0.03
N LEU A 18 9.80 8.21 0.46
CA LEU A 18 9.00 9.35 0.00
C LEU A 18 9.10 9.53 -1.52
N ILE A 19 10.33 9.53 -2.05
CA ILE A 19 10.56 9.64 -3.50
C ILE A 19 9.94 8.45 -4.25
N ALA A 20 10.12 7.23 -3.74
CA ALA A 20 9.51 6.04 -4.34
C ALA A 20 7.98 6.13 -4.38
N LEU A 21 7.35 6.60 -3.30
CA LEU A 21 5.90 6.82 -3.23
C LEU A 21 5.43 7.92 -4.19
N PHE A 22 6.19 8.99 -4.34
CA PHE A 22 5.90 10.05 -5.31
C PHE A 22 5.97 9.53 -6.75
N MET A 23 6.98 8.73 -7.08
CA MET A 23 7.11 8.08 -8.39
C MET A 23 5.94 7.14 -8.68
N LEU A 24 5.55 6.28 -7.71
CA LEU A 24 4.37 5.41 -7.86
C LEU A 24 3.07 6.22 -8.01
N THR A 25 2.97 7.36 -7.34
CA THR A 25 1.79 8.24 -7.45
C THR A 25 1.73 8.87 -8.84
N GLY A 26 2.85 9.35 -9.37
CA GLY A 26 2.94 9.80 -10.77
C GLY A 26 2.53 8.70 -11.75
N LEU A 27 3.02 7.47 -11.53
CA LEU A 27 2.63 6.31 -12.35
C LEU A 27 1.13 6.00 -12.26
N THR A 28 0.51 6.20 -11.09
CA THR A 28 -0.95 6.03 -10.91
C THR A 28 -1.74 7.07 -11.71
N VAL A 29 -1.31 8.34 -11.67
CA VAL A 29 -1.96 9.41 -12.44
C VAL A 29 -1.84 9.14 -13.94
N LEU A 30 -0.68 8.69 -14.40
CA LEU A 30 -0.48 8.30 -15.80
C LEU A 30 -1.33 7.09 -16.18
N ALA A 31 -1.34 6.04 -15.36
CA ALA A 31 -2.15 4.85 -15.60
C ALA A 31 -3.66 5.16 -15.59
N GLY A 32 -4.12 6.11 -14.77
CA GLY A 32 -5.49 6.59 -14.77
C GLY A 32 -5.82 7.55 -15.93
N SER A 33 -4.81 8.13 -16.56
CA SER A 33 -4.98 8.99 -17.74
C SER A 33 -5.00 8.18 -19.04
N VAL A 34 -4.51 6.93 -19.02
CA VAL A 34 -4.57 6.01 -20.16
C VAL A 34 -5.83 5.15 -20.03
N ASP A 35 -6.75 5.30 -20.97
CA ASP A 35 -7.98 4.50 -21.02
C ASP A 35 -7.66 3.05 -21.47
N LEU A 36 -7.39 2.18 -20.50
CA LEU A 36 -7.11 0.75 -20.70
C LEU A 36 -8.40 -0.10 -20.74
N GLY A 37 -9.57 0.55 -20.83
CA GLY A 37 -10.88 -0.10 -20.84
C GLY A 37 -11.11 -0.95 -19.59
N TYR A 38 -11.47 -2.23 -19.78
CA TYR A 38 -11.76 -3.16 -18.68
C TYR A 38 -10.56 -3.44 -17.76
N PHE A 39 -9.33 -3.32 -18.27
CA PHE A 39 -8.12 -3.57 -17.49
C PHE A 39 -7.70 -2.38 -16.61
N SER A 40 -8.29 -1.20 -16.78
CA SER A 40 -7.98 0.01 -16.00
C SER A 40 -8.10 -0.24 -14.49
N VAL A 41 -9.15 -0.94 -14.08
CA VAL A 41 -9.40 -1.27 -12.65
C VAL A 41 -8.32 -2.22 -12.11
N ALA A 42 -7.96 -3.25 -12.87
CA ALA A 42 -6.94 -4.21 -12.47
C ALA A 42 -5.56 -3.55 -12.33
N VAL A 43 -5.20 -2.68 -13.28
CA VAL A 43 -3.94 -1.91 -13.24
C VAL A 43 -3.94 -0.93 -12.06
N ALA A 44 -5.04 -0.21 -11.83
CA ALA A 44 -5.17 0.70 -10.69
C ALA A 44 -5.01 -0.04 -9.35
N LEU A 45 -5.62 -1.22 -9.19
CA LEU A 45 -5.50 -2.04 -7.99
C LEU A 45 -4.07 -2.58 -7.78
N LEU A 46 -3.39 -2.98 -8.86
CA LEU A 46 -1.98 -3.42 -8.79
C LEU A 46 -1.08 -2.30 -8.27
N ILE A 47 -1.19 -1.09 -8.84
CA ILE A 47 -0.37 0.06 -8.44
C ILE A 47 -0.72 0.47 -7.01
N ALA A 48 -2.00 0.48 -6.64
CA ALA A 48 -2.44 0.78 -5.27
C ALA A 48 -1.85 -0.22 -4.26
N THR A 49 -1.84 -1.52 -4.59
CA THR A 49 -1.26 -2.57 -3.74
C THR A 49 0.24 -2.40 -3.56
N ALA A 50 0.97 -2.08 -4.64
CA ALA A 50 2.42 -1.82 -4.58
C ALA A 50 2.74 -0.58 -3.73
N LYS A 51 1.91 0.46 -3.79
CA LYS A 51 2.06 1.65 -2.94
C LYS A 51 1.80 1.30 -1.47
N ALA A 52 0.74 0.54 -1.20
CA ALA A 52 0.37 0.11 0.16
C ALA A 52 1.47 -0.77 0.80
N SER A 53 2.06 -1.70 0.05
CA SER A 53 3.14 -2.55 0.56
C SER A 53 4.38 -1.74 0.95
N LEU A 54 4.77 -0.74 0.15
CA LEU A 54 5.84 0.21 0.50
C LEU A 54 5.53 0.97 1.80
N VAL A 55 4.30 1.47 1.97
CA VAL A 55 3.90 2.17 3.21
C VAL A 55 3.98 1.24 4.42
N VAL A 56 3.46 0.02 4.32
CA VAL A 56 3.45 -0.95 5.43
C VAL A 56 4.87 -1.38 5.81
N PHE A 57 5.75 -1.60 4.85
CA PHE A 57 7.11 -2.09 5.12
C PHE A 57 8.01 -1.02 5.76
N PHE A 58 7.81 0.25 5.40
CA PHE A 58 8.71 1.34 5.80
C PHE A 58 8.12 2.31 6.84
N PHE A 59 6.85 2.72 6.72
CA PHE A 59 6.24 3.70 7.63
C PHE A 59 5.57 3.06 8.84
N MET A 60 4.98 1.87 8.70
CA MET A 60 4.43 1.14 9.84
C MET A 60 5.48 0.41 10.68
N HIS A 61 6.77 0.59 10.37
CA HIS A 61 7.90 0.01 11.09
C HIS A 61 7.73 -1.48 11.41
N LEU A 62 7.03 -2.23 10.54
CA LEU A 62 6.67 -3.63 10.78
C LEU A 62 7.89 -4.56 10.94
N LYS A 63 9.05 -4.10 10.49
CA LYS A 63 10.34 -4.77 10.64
C LYS A 63 10.92 -4.64 12.06
N TYR A 64 10.49 -3.64 12.86
CA TYR A 64 11.01 -3.37 14.21
C TYR A 64 9.95 -3.41 15.30
N GLU A 65 8.66 -3.34 14.98
CA GLU A 65 7.59 -3.48 15.97
C GLU A 65 7.14 -4.95 16.16
N GLY A 66 6.68 -5.27 17.37
CA GLY A 66 6.35 -6.63 17.81
C GLY A 66 5.32 -7.34 16.91
N GLY A 67 5.37 -8.68 16.90
CA GLY A 67 4.57 -9.53 15.99
C GLY A 67 3.06 -9.31 15.98
N LEU A 68 2.50 -8.65 16.99
CA LEU A 68 1.08 -8.27 17.06
C LEU A 68 0.67 -7.34 15.90
N PHE A 69 1.46 -6.32 15.58
CA PHE A 69 1.16 -5.39 14.48
C PHE A 69 1.15 -6.10 13.13
N LYS A 70 2.05 -7.07 12.94
CA LYS A 70 2.11 -7.90 11.73
C LYS A 70 0.84 -8.73 11.55
N ILE A 71 0.30 -9.28 12.64
CA ILE A 71 -0.96 -10.02 12.62
C ILE A 71 -2.15 -9.09 12.36
N MET A 72 -2.20 -7.90 12.98
CA MET A 72 -3.27 -6.93 12.73
C MET A 72 -3.31 -6.46 11.27
N VAL A 73 -2.15 -6.16 10.68
CA VAL A 73 -2.06 -5.76 9.26
C VAL A 73 -2.48 -6.91 8.35
N LEU A 74 -2.03 -8.13 8.63
CA LEU A 74 -2.45 -9.31 7.87
C LEU A 74 -3.97 -9.52 7.94
N LEU A 75 -4.56 -9.39 9.13
CA LEU A 75 -6.00 -9.49 9.33
C LEU A 75 -6.75 -8.40 8.54
N ALA A 76 -6.26 -7.16 8.55
CA ALA A 76 -6.84 -6.07 7.77
C ALA A 76 -6.80 -6.37 6.26
N PHE A 77 -5.69 -6.92 5.75
CA PHE A 77 -5.57 -7.36 4.35
C PHE A 77 -6.52 -8.51 4.00
N VAL A 78 -6.69 -9.48 4.91
CA VAL A 78 -7.64 -10.59 4.70
C VAL A 78 -9.06 -10.05 4.62
N ILE A 79 -9.46 -9.18 5.55
CA ILE A 79 -10.79 -8.54 5.53
C ILE A 79 -10.96 -7.73 4.23
N LEU A 80 -9.98 -6.92 3.85
CA LEU A 80 -10.01 -6.15 2.61
C LEU A 80 -10.17 -7.04 1.37
N ALA A 81 -9.43 -8.14 1.30
CA ALA A 81 -9.51 -9.09 0.19
C ALA A 81 -10.91 -9.73 0.10
N ILE A 82 -11.52 -10.07 1.25
CA ILE A 82 -12.90 -10.57 1.30
C ILE A 82 -13.86 -9.51 0.77
N PHE A 83 -13.76 -8.26 1.23
CA PHE A 83 -14.62 -7.16 0.78
C PHE A 83 -14.49 -6.88 -0.72
N ILE A 84 -13.26 -6.86 -1.25
CA ILE A 84 -13.02 -6.70 -2.70
C ILE A 84 -13.65 -7.87 -3.46
N GLY A 85 -13.42 -9.11 -3.02
CA GLY A 85 -14.02 -10.29 -3.64
C GLY A 85 -15.54 -10.24 -3.64
N PHE A 86 -16.16 -9.84 -2.53
CA PHE A 86 -17.60 -9.69 -2.41
C PHE A 86 -18.15 -8.56 -3.29
N THR A 87 -17.41 -7.46 -3.42
CA THR A 87 -17.78 -6.34 -4.30
C THR A 87 -17.72 -6.75 -5.77
N PHE A 88 -16.68 -7.48 -6.19
CA PHE A 88 -16.59 -8.02 -7.54
C PHE A 88 -17.70 -9.04 -7.83
N PHE A 89 -18.02 -9.90 -6.84
CA PHE A 89 -19.15 -10.81 -6.93
C PHE A 89 -20.46 -10.02 -7.09
N ASP A 90 -20.75 -9.05 -6.22
CA ASP A 90 -21.94 -8.19 -6.30
C ASP A 90 -22.07 -7.52 -7.68
N VAL A 91 -21.00 -6.91 -8.18
CA VAL A 91 -20.99 -6.27 -9.51
C VAL A 91 -21.22 -7.28 -10.63
N ALA A 92 -20.63 -8.48 -10.55
CA ALA A 92 -20.82 -9.52 -11.56
C ALA A 92 -22.24 -10.11 -11.56
N PHE A 93 -22.87 -10.24 -10.39
CA PHE A 93 -24.25 -10.72 -10.25
C PHE A 93 -25.30 -9.62 -10.44
N ARG A 94 -24.89 -8.34 -10.49
CA ARG A 94 -25.71 -7.21 -10.92
C ARG A 94 -25.83 -7.14 -12.45
N THR A 95 -26.21 -8.27 -13.04
CA THR A 95 -26.64 -8.42 -14.43
C THR A 95 -27.98 -9.18 -14.43
N ASN A 96 -29.02 -8.46 -14.01
CA ASN A 96 -30.43 -8.51 -14.45
C ASN A 96 -31.14 -7.30 -13.80
#